data_AF-A4HSE5-F1
#
_entry.id   AF-A4HSE5-F1
#
_cell.length_a   1.000
_cell.length_b   1.000
_cell.length_c   1.000
_cell.angle_alpha   90.00
_cell.angle_beta   90.00
_cell.angle_gamma   90.00
#
_symmetry.space_group_name_H-M   'P 1'
#
loop_
_entity.id
_entity.type
_entity.pdbx_description
1 polymer ?
#
loop_
_entity_poly.entity_id
_entity_poly.type
_entity_poly.pdbx_seq_one_letter_code
_entity_poly.pdbx_strand_id
1 'polypeptide(L)'
;MSTRPRDICTAAFEGDTARVEQLVTAAGVYSGRWHSPFVVDTSAAARDAIAHWEGVGNDEDDEGYGGAEEDIEEVLGEEEMAKLKAHPVLRGIVKAYSLDEQALGGAAEDGEGAGAYMQDDDAALLDEEAEEAAEVDRRAQQGDILLYKRLLAHQLHRDSVAEHIQQHGLLRMSTTPPVDMTLYGILFSCREVPTAAVGAAVSEESSVPLQVRWQPSKRSRYAGTPLHWAVLARAHDTVRFLVEHGADCSAGLKAVTNDGAAPDAQLAMCDQKVLGSLTPARMAADNESHGTLEVLERAVAAQEARRADEEAFFIMLEKRLRRRREEYLRRFEEARAQRLREAEEARRAEAEEGEEAEESDLSGEDKNDSGSENIDTGEEDEEADG
;
A
#
# COMPACT_ATOMS: atom_id res chain seq x y z
N MET A 1 19.69 -27.25 -31.63
CA MET A 1 19.52 -27.32 -30.16
C MET A 1 19.59 -25.90 -29.63
N SER A 2 18.44 -25.26 -29.40
CA SER A 2 18.42 -23.91 -28.81
C SER A 2 18.87 -24.05 -27.35
N THR A 3 20.05 -23.53 -27.04
CA THR A 3 20.56 -23.48 -25.65
C THR A 3 19.72 -22.46 -24.91
N ARG A 4 18.88 -22.90 -23.96
CA ARG A 4 18.04 -22.00 -23.15
C ARG A 4 18.91 -20.88 -22.54
N PRO A 5 18.50 -19.60 -22.66
CA PRO A 5 19.21 -18.48 -22.06
C PRO A 5 19.54 -18.70 -20.58
N ARG A 6 20.74 -18.33 -20.16
CA ARG A 6 21.18 -18.48 -18.76
C ARG A 6 21.06 -17.19 -17.95
N ASP A 7 20.81 -16.07 -18.60
CA ASP A 7 20.66 -14.75 -17.99
C ASP A 7 19.44 -14.00 -18.56
N ILE A 8 18.93 -13.05 -17.78
CA ILE A 8 17.66 -12.36 -18.05
C ILE A 8 17.77 -11.48 -19.31
N CYS A 9 18.92 -10.84 -19.53
CA CYS A 9 19.14 -9.99 -20.71
C CYS A 9 19.09 -10.79 -22.02
N THR A 10 19.70 -11.97 -22.04
CA THR A 10 19.66 -12.87 -23.19
C THR A 10 18.26 -13.45 -23.40
N ALA A 11 17.55 -13.83 -22.34
CA ALA A 11 16.15 -14.25 -22.43
C ALA A 11 15.26 -13.15 -23.02
N ALA A 12 15.45 -11.90 -22.58
CA ALA A 12 14.69 -10.77 -23.09
C ALA A 12 15.01 -10.44 -24.55
N PHE A 13 16.27 -10.57 -24.97
CA PHE A 13 16.68 -10.40 -26.37
C PHE A 13 16.09 -11.49 -27.29
N GLU A 14 16.03 -12.73 -26.81
CA GLU A 14 15.46 -13.86 -27.58
C GLU A 14 13.92 -13.87 -27.60
N GLY A 15 13.28 -13.03 -26.79
CA GLY A 15 11.83 -12.93 -26.72
C GLY A 15 11.17 -13.98 -25.81
N ASP A 16 11.94 -14.66 -24.95
CA ASP A 16 11.48 -15.78 -24.11
C ASP A 16 10.99 -15.28 -22.74
N THR A 17 9.71 -14.87 -22.67
CA THR A 17 9.08 -14.35 -21.43
C THR A 17 9.01 -15.39 -20.32
N ALA A 18 8.75 -16.65 -20.66
CA ALA A 18 8.72 -17.76 -19.70
C ALA A 18 10.10 -17.96 -19.06
N ARG A 19 11.18 -17.76 -19.82
CA ARG A 19 12.53 -17.83 -19.28
C ARG A 19 12.90 -16.62 -18.43
N VAL A 20 12.43 -15.42 -18.79
CA VAL A 20 12.56 -14.22 -17.94
C VAL A 20 11.91 -14.47 -16.58
N GLU A 21 10.66 -14.94 -16.57
CA GLU A 21 9.93 -15.32 -15.34
C GLU A 21 10.73 -16.31 -14.49
N GLN A 22 11.14 -17.44 -15.06
CA GLN A 22 11.90 -18.46 -14.35
C GLN A 22 13.20 -17.93 -13.73
N LEU A 23 13.93 -17.09 -14.45
CA LEU A 23 15.21 -16.55 -13.99
C LEU A 23 15.01 -15.53 -12.86
N VAL A 24 13.96 -14.71 -12.93
CA VAL A 24 13.63 -13.75 -11.86
C VAL A 24 13.15 -14.49 -10.62
N THR A 25 12.24 -15.47 -10.76
CA THR A 25 11.79 -16.28 -9.61
C THR A 25 12.95 -17.03 -8.96
N ALA A 26 13.87 -17.58 -9.75
CA ALA A 26 15.06 -18.27 -9.23
C ALA A 26 16.07 -17.35 -8.55
N ALA A 27 16.08 -16.04 -8.87
CA ALA A 27 16.95 -15.06 -8.23
C ALA A 27 16.48 -14.65 -6.82
N GLY A 28 15.22 -14.93 -6.49
CA GLY A 28 14.63 -14.64 -5.18
C GLY A 28 13.80 -13.37 -5.19
N VAL A 29 12.53 -13.51 -5.55
CA VAL A 29 11.53 -12.44 -5.42
C VAL A 29 10.83 -12.52 -4.07
N TYR A 30 10.32 -11.40 -3.57
CA TYR A 30 9.47 -11.37 -2.38
C TYR A 30 8.27 -12.32 -2.56
N SER A 31 7.98 -13.18 -1.59
CA SER A 31 7.09 -14.37 -1.60
C SER A 31 7.61 -15.61 -2.35
N GLY A 32 8.77 -15.54 -3.01
CA GLY A 32 9.37 -16.66 -3.76
C GLY A 32 8.58 -17.13 -5.00
N ARG A 33 7.47 -16.44 -5.34
CA ARG A 33 6.57 -16.75 -6.46
C ARG A 33 6.61 -15.62 -7.48
N TRP A 34 6.37 -15.89 -8.75
CA TRP A 34 6.29 -14.82 -9.77
C TRP A 34 5.05 -13.93 -9.61
N HIS A 35 3.91 -14.53 -9.29
CA HIS A 35 2.67 -13.80 -9.03
C HIS A 35 2.53 -13.57 -7.54
N SER A 36 2.19 -12.34 -7.16
CA SER A 36 1.83 -12.02 -5.78
C SER A 36 0.61 -12.84 -5.36
N PRO A 37 0.61 -13.47 -4.18
CA PRO A 37 -0.57 -14.12 -3.64
C PRO A 37 -1.62 -13.11 -3.11
N PHE A 38 -1.29 -11.81 -3.05
CA PHE A 38 -2.12 -10.76 -2.45
C PHE A 38 -2.71 -9.79 -3.47
N VAL A 39 -3.10 -10.28 -4.65
CA VAL A 39 -3.72 -9.42 -5.66
C VAL A 39 -5.08 -8.93 -5.13
N VAL A 40 -5.21 -7.62 -4.99
CA VAL A 40 -6.45 -6.93 -4.60
C VAL A 40 -7.00 -6.21 -5.82
N ASP A 41 -8.31 -6.29 -6.04
CA ASP A 41 -8.97 -5.49 -7.08
C ASP A 41 -8.97 -4.01 -6.67
N THR A 42 -8.25 -3.19 -7.42
CA THR A 42 -8.15 -1.73 -7.21
C THR A 42 -9.00 -0.92 -8.19
N SER A 43 -9.87 -1.59 -8.94
CA SER A 43 -10.76 -0.97 -9.91
C SER A 43 -11.63 0.14 -9.31
N ALA A 44 -12.13 1.04 -10.16
CA ALA A 44 -13.08 2.06 -9.74
C ALA A 44 -14.29 1.48 -9.00
N ALA A 45 -14.79 0.32 -9.44
CA ALA A 45 -15.91 -0.38 -8.79
C ALA A 45 -15.56 -0.85 -7.37
N ALA A 46 -14.35 -1.39 -7.17
CA ALA A 46 -13.87 -1.79 -5.85
C ALA A 46 -13.69 -0.56 -4.92
N ARG A 47 -13.17 0.54 -5.46
CA ARG A 47 -13.06 1.83 -4.74
C ARG A 47 -14.42 2.39 -4.34
N ASP A 48 -15.41 2.31 -5.23
CA ASP A 48 -16.78 2.74 -4.96
C ASP A 48 -17.43 1.86 -3.88
N ALA A 49 -17.21 0.55 -3.91
CA ALA A 49 -17.72 -0.37 -2.88
C ALA A 49 -17.19 -0.01 -1.49
N ILE A 50 -15.90 0.30 -1.37
CA ILE A 50 -15.27 0.74 -0.11
C ILE A 50 -15.82 2.08 0.36
N ALA A 51 -16.16 2.99 -0.56
CA ALA A 51 -16.67 4.32 -0.25
C ALA A 51 -18.08 4.33 0.36
N HIS A 52 -18.93 3.38 -0.03
CA HIS A 52 -20.36 3.36 0.28
C HIS A 52 -20.75 2.32 1.36
N TRP A 53 -19.77 1.68 2.01
CA TRP A 53 -20.02 0.63 3.01
C TRP A 53 -20.54 1.16 4.36
N GLU A 54 -21.09 2.36 4.40
CA GLU A 54 -21.80 2.94 5.55
C GLU A 54 -23.26 2.45 5.52
N GLY A 55 -23.57 1.28 6.12
CA GLY A 55 -24.97 1.01 6.50
C GLY A 55 -25.58 -0.38 6.36
N VAL A 56 -24.84 -1.48 6.54
CA VAL A 56 -25.50 -2.77 6.81
C VAL A 56 -25.27 -3.15 8.27
N GLY A 57 -26.17 -2.69 9.13
CA GLY A 57 -26.50 -3.42 10.35
C GLY A 57 -27.26 -4.70 9.96
N ASN A 58 -27.02 -5.77 10.71
CA ASN A 58 -27.54 -7.13 10.52
C ASN A 58 -27.04 -7.85 9.28
N ASP A 59 -25.84 -8.41 9.35
CA ASP A 59 -25.54 -9.66 8.66
C ASP A 59 -24.72 -10.54 9.61
N GLU A 60 -25.44 -11.36 10.40
CA GLU A 60 -24.87 -12.57 11.01
C GLU A 60 -24.40 -13.60 9.94
N ASP A 61 -24.51 -13.23 8.65
CA ASP A 61 -24.19 -14.05 7.49
C ASP A 61 -23.12 -13.43 6.55
N ASP A 62 -22.41 -12.35 6.93
CA ASP A 62 -21.32 -11.80 6.08
C ASP A 62 -20.01 -12.60 6.23
N GLU A 63 -20.06 -13.88 5.87
CA GLU A 63 -18.91 -14.64 5.33
C GLU A 63 -18.50 -14.13 3.92
N GLY A 64 -18.78 -12.85 3.60
CA GLY A 64 -19.00 -12.35 2.25
C GLY A 64 -18.00 -11.34 1.71
N TYR A 65 -16.87 -11.09 2.37
CA TYR A 65 -15.61 -10.80 1.65
C TYR A 65 -14.78 -12.08 1.47
N GLY A 66 -15.49 -13.13 1.05
CA GLY A 66 -14.95 -14.38 0.54
C GLY A 66 -14.07 -14.15 -0.69
N GLY A 67 -12.79 -14.44 -0.53
CA GLY A 67 -11.79 -14.33 -1.58
C GLY A 67 -10.40 -14.70 -1.08
N ALA A 68 -10.25 -15.99 -0.70
CA ALA A 68 -9.04 -16.66 -0.21
C ALA A 68 -8.56 -16.24 1.20
N GLU A 69 -9.08 -16.96 2.19
CA GLU A 69 -8.56 -17.12 3.56
C GLU A 69 -7.21 -17.85 3.53
N GLU A 70 -6.16 -17.18 3.06
CA GLU A 70 -4.83 -17.48 3.59
C GLU A 70 -4.42 -16.24 4.38
N ASP A 71 -4.14 -16.47 5.67
CA ASP A 71 -3.60 -15.43 6.51
C ASP A 71 -2.27 -14.98 5.91
N ILE A 72 -2.06 -13.66 5.85
CA ILE A 72 -0.81 -13.11 5.29
C ILE A 72 0.43 -13.70 5.96
N GLU A 73 0.29 -14.13 7.21
CA GLU A 73 1.32 -14.77 8.03
C GLU A 73 1.59 -16.24 7.64
N GLU A 74 0.63 -16.94 7.02
CA GLU A 74 0.82 -18.30 6.49
C GLU A 74 1.53 -18.29 5.12
N VAL A 75 1.29 -17.24 4.34
CA VAL A 75 1.77 -17.13 2.98
C VAL A 75 3.18 -16.55 2.89
N LEU A 76 3.50 -15.56 3.74
CA LEU A 76 4.81 -14.90 3.77
C LEU A 76 5.73 -15.56 4.80
N GLY A 77 7.00 -15.73 4.44
CA GLY A 77 8.02 -16.17 5.39
C GLY A 77 8.32 -15.11 6.48
N GLU A 78 9.00 -15.52 7.55
CA GLU A 78 9.34 -14.63 8.68
C GLU A 78 10.06 -13.34 8.24
N GLU A 79 11.03 -13.44 7.31
CA GLU A 79 11.76 -12.28 6.80
C GLU A 79 10.87 -11.32 5.99
N GLU A 80 9.92 -11.85 5.23
CA GLU A 80 9.01 -11.07 4.38
C GLU A 80 7.97 -10.35 5.24
N MET A 81 7.44 -11.05 6.24
CA MET A 81 6.58 -10.47 7.27
C MET A 81 7.31 -9.38 8.07
N ALA A 82 8.58 -9.58 8.40
CA ALA A 82 9.40 -8.57 9.06
C ALA A 82 9.57 -7.31 8.20
N LYS A 83 9.84 -7.47 6.88
CA LYS A 83 9.89 -6.34 5.93
C LYS A 83 8.56 -5.59 5.85
N LEU A 84 7.44 -6.33 5.76
CA LEU A 84 6.10 -5.73 5.72
C LEU A 84 5.79 -4.94 7.01
N LYS A 85 5.97 -5.55 8.19
CA LYS A 85 5.76 -4.91 9.50
C LYS A 85 6.75 -3.75 9.75
N ALA A 86 7.92 -3.76 9.12
CA ALA A 86 8.88 -2.66 9.18
C ALA A 86 8.56 -1.49 8.24
N HIS A 87 7.63 -1.64 7.29
CA HIS A 87 7.34 -0.61 6.31
C HIS A 87 6.81 0.67 6.98
N PRO A 88 7.40 1.85 6.71
CA PRO A 88 7.10 3.08 7.45
C PRO A 88 5.64 3.50 7.33
N VAL A 89 5.05 3.34 6.14
CA VAL A 89 3.64 3.69 5.91
C VAL A 89 2.72 2.76 6.71
N LEU A 90 2.98 1.45 6.74
CA LEU A 90 2.15 0.52 7.50
C LEU A 90 2.23 0.81 9.00
N ARG A 91 3.44 1.08 9.52
CA ARG A 91 3.62 1.49 10.92
C ARG A 91 2.83 2.75 11.24
N GLY A 92 2.84 3.74 10.34
CA GLY A 92 2.05 4.96 10.47
C GLY A 92 0.54 4.67 10.54
N ILE A 93 0.04 3.84 9.62
CA ILE A 93 -1.38 3.44 9.57
C ILE A 93 -1.79 2.66 10.81
N VAL A 94 -1.04 1.63 11.21
CA VAL A 94 -1.34 0.83 12.41
C VAL A 94 -1.32 1.72 13.65
N LYS A 95 -0.31 2.59 13.80
CA LYS A 95 -0.23 3.52 14.94
C LYS A 95 -1.39 4.52 14.97
N ALA A 96 -1.82 5.02 13.80
CA ALA A 96 -2.86 6.03 13.70
C ALA A 96 -4.28 5.47 13.86
N TYR A 97 -4.50 4.21 13.46
CA TYR A 97 -5.84 3.67 13.23
C TYR A 97 -6.13 2.35 13.94
N SER A 98 -5.15 1.70 14.58
CA SER A 98 -5.42 0.52 15.42
C SER A 98 -6.30 0.90 16.59
N LEU A 99 -7.35 0.10 16.82
CA LEU A 99 -8.22 0.20 18.00
C LEU A 99 -7.79 -0.75 19.13
N ASP A 100 -6.81 -1.63 18.88
CA ASP A 100 -6.27 -2.54 19.89
C ASP A 100 -5.22 -1.84 20.76
N GLU A 101 -5.41 -1.91 22.08
CA GLU A 101 -4.51 -1.35 23.11
C GLU A 101 -3.08 -1.91 23.03
N GLN A 102 -2.94 -3.18 22.66
CA GLN A 102 -1.65 -3.86 22.56
C GLN A 102 -0.76 -3.35 21.40
N ALA A 103 -1.34 -2.63 20.41
CA ALA A 103 -0.57 -2.08 19.29
C ALA A 103 0.30 -0.86 19.68
N LEU A 104 0.01 -0.22 20.81
CA LEU A 104 0.71 0.99 21.28
C LEU A 104 1.70 0.72 22.43
N GLY A 105 1.66 -0.45 23.07
CA GLY A 105 2.44 -0.79 24.27
C GLY A 105 3.89 -1.24 24.06
N GLY A 106 4.44 -1.15 22.84
CA GLY A 106 5.77 -1.71 22.49
C GLY A 106 6.88 -0.71 22.15
N ALA A 107 6.63 0.61 22.18
CA ALA A 107 7.61 1.60 21.70
C ALA A 107 7.58 2.95 22.46
N ALA A 108 7.21 2.93 23.74
CA ALA A 108 7.23 4.12 24.60
C ALA A 108 8.59 4.23 25.34
N GLU A 109 9.67 4.39 24.57
CA GLU A 109 10.87 5.10 25.04
C GLU A 109 10.89 6.44 24.29
N ASP A 110 10.81 7.53 25.05
CA ASP A 110 11.14 8.89 24.62
C ASP A 110 10.18 9.59 23.66
N GLY A 111 9.09 10.15 24.19
CA GLY A 111 8.29 11.12 23.45
C GLY A 111 7.05 11.62 24.18
N GLU A 112 7.18 12.73 24.90
CA GLU A 112 6.06 13.54 25.40
C GLU A 112 5.21 14.00 24.20
N GLY A 113 4.06 13.37 23.95
CA GLY A 113 3.22 13.76 22.82
C GLY A 113 2.01 12.88 22.56
N ALA A 114 0.92 13.19 23.28
CA ALA A 114 -0.48 12.97 22.92
C ALA A 114 -0.99 11.53 22.68
N GLY A 115 -1.82 11.06 23.61
CA GLY A 115 -2.93 10.14 23.31
C GLY A 115 -2.87 8.75 23.94
N ALA A 116 -2.64 8.66 25.25
CA ALA A 116 -3.09 7.50 26.02
C ALA A 116 -4.61 7.63 26.22
N TYR A 117 -5.39 7.02 25.36
CA TYR A 117 -6.83 6.86 25.54
C TYR A 117 -7.10 5.38 25.77
N MET A 118 -7.91 5.08 26.79
CA MET A 118 -8.18 3.76 27.39
C MET A 118 -7.13 3.36 28.44
N GLN A 119 -7.38 3.78 29.69
CA GLN A 119 -6.88 3.04 30.86
C GLN A 119 -7.75 1.79 31.00
N ASP A 120 -7.22 0.68 31.54
CA ASP A 120 -7.97 -0.57 31.78
C ASP A 120 -9.33 -0.36 32.51
N ASP A 121 -9.48 0.77 33.21
CA ASP A 121 -10.71 1.20 33.89
C ASP A 121 -11.84 1.65 32.94
N ASP A 122 -11.53 2.04 31.70
CA ASP A 122 -12.50 2.58 30.74
C ASP A 122 -13.36 1.49 30.07
N ALA A 123 -12.85 0.25 29.95
CA ALA A 123 -13.64 -0.90 29.50
C ALA A 123 -14.78 -1.22 30.49
N ALA A 124 -14.54 -1.06 31.79
CA ALA A 124 -15.53 -1.28 32.84
C ALA A 124 -16.69 -0.26 32.82
N LEU A 125 -16.61 0.78 31.98
CA LEU A 125 -17.64 1.81 31.83
C LEU A 125 -18.64 1.51 30.71
N LEU A 126 -18.46 0.48 29.88
CA LEU A 126 -19.42 0.14 28.82
C LEU A 126 -20.51 -0.82 29.35
N ASP A 127 -21.71 -0.79 28.75
CA ASP A 127 -22.67 -1.90 28.87
C ASP A 127 -22.36 -2.98 27.85
N GLU A 128 -23.01 -4.14 28.03
CA GLU A 128 -22.86 -5.29 27.13
C GLU A 128 -23.12 -4.87 25.66
N GLU A 129 -24.14 -4.04 25.41
CA GLU A 129 -24.45 -3.55 24.05
C GLU A 129 -23.33 -2.67 23.46
N ALA A 130 -22.74 -1.77 24.25
CA ALA A 130 -21.65 -0.91 23.82
C ALA A 130 -20.32 -1.69 23.68
N GLU A 131 -20.08 -2.70 24.50
CA GLU A 131 -18.95 -3.61 24.36
C GLU A 131 -19.03 -4.42 23.06
N GLU A 132 -20.20 -4.99 22.74
CA GLU A 132 -20.45 -5.71 21.49
C GLU A 132 -20.24 -4.81 20.27
N ALA A 133 -20.80 -3.59 20.30
CA ALA A 133 -20.59 -2.61 19.23
C ALA A 133 -19.11 -2.24 19.06
N ALA A 134 -18.38 -2.06 20.17
CA ALA A 134 -16.95 -1.76 20.15
C ALA A 134 -16.13 -2.93 19.58
N GLU A 135 -16.50 -4.18 19.86
CA GLU A 135 -15.87 -5.35 19.25
C GLU A 135 -16.11 -5.44 17.74
N VAL A 136 -17.33 -5.18 17.28
CA VAL A 136 -17.66 -5.15 15.85
C VAL A 136 -16.82 -4.10 15.14
N ASP A 137 -16.70 -2.90 15.71
CA ASP A 137 -15.87 -1.83 15.16
C ASP A 137 -14.37 -2.22 15.13
N ARG A 138 -13.86 -2.87 16.18
CA ARG A 138 -12.48 -3.41 16.22
C ARG A 138 -12.24 -4.45 15.12
N ARG A 139 -13.12 -5.45 14.98
CA ARG A 139 -13.01 -6.49 13.93
C ARG A 139 -13.03 -5.87 12.53
N ALA A 140 -13.92 -4.91 12.31
CA ALA A 140 -14.03 -4.21 11.04
C ALA A 140 -12.73 -3.43 10.73
N GLN A 141 -12.17 -2.73 11.71
CA GLN A 141 -10.91 -2.00 11.57
C GLN A 141 -9.72 -2.93 11.30
N GLN A 142 -9.66 -4.08 11.97
CA GLN A 142 -8.65 -5.11 11.72
C GLN A 142 -8.73 -5.64 10.28
N GLY A 143 -9.95 -5.84 9.75
CA GLY A 143 -10.18 -6.21 8.35
C GLY A 143 -9.63 -5.18 7.36
N ASP A 144 -9.86 -3.89 7.59
CA ASP A 144 -9.31 -2.82 6.75
C ASP A 144 -7.77 -2.74 6.84
N ILE A 145 -7.20 -2.93 8.04
CA ILE A 145 -5.74 -3.02 8.22
C ILE A 145 -5.17 -4.24 7.49
N LEU A 146 -5.88 -5.38 7.50
CA LEU A 146 -5.47 -6.58 6.75
C LEU A 146 -5.48 -6.33 5.24
N LEU A 147 -6.53 -5.67 4.72
CA LEU A 147 -6.60 -5.26 3.32
C LEU A 147 -5.43 -4.32 2.95
N TYR A 148 -5.10 -3.38 3.84
CA TYR A 148 -3.95 -2.50 3.68
C TYR A 148 -2.63 -3.28 3.62
N LYS A 149 -2.44 -4.24 4.53
CA LYS A 149 -1.27 -5.15 4.55
C LYS A 149 -1.15 -5.94 3.25
N ARG A 150 -2.26 -6.47 2.71
CA ARG A 150 -2.29 -7.23 1.44
C ARG A 150 -1.83 -6.37 0.26
N LEU A 151 -2.38 -5.16 0.12
CA LEU A 151 -1.96 -4.21 -0.93
C LEU A 151 -0.48 -3.85 -0.82
N LEU A 152 0.01 -3.60 0.38
CA LEU A 152 1.40 -3.24 0.57
C LEU A 152 2.34 -4.43 0.31
N ALA A 153 1.95 -5.64 0.71
CA ALA A 153 2.67 -6.86 0.35
C ALA A 153 2.69 -7.08 -1.16
N HIS A 154 1.60 -6.74 -1.87
CA HIS A 154 1.54 -6.74 -3.33
C HIS A 154 2.53 -5.73 -3.94
N GLN A 155 2.63 -4.51 -3.39
CA GLN A 155 3.59 -3.51 -3.83
C GLN A 155 5.04 -3.96 -3.60
N LEU A 156 5.38 -4.43 -2.41
CA LEU A 156 6.70 -4.98 -2.09
C LEU A 156 7.08 -6.15 -3.01
N HIS A 157 6.10 -7.01 -3.31
CA HIS A 157 6.26 -8.07 -4.29
C HIS A 157 6.64 -7.52 -5.68
N ARG A 158 5.86 -6.58 -6.19
CA ARG A 158 6.09 -5.95 -7.49
C ARG A 158 7.44 -5.26 -7.56
N ASP A 159 7.83 -4.54 -6.51
CA ASP A 159 9.09 -3.79 -6.46
C ASP A 159 10.30 -4.75 -6.40
N SER A 160 10.17 -5.88 -5.71
CA SER A 160 11.18 -6.94 -5.71
C SER A 160 11.34 -7.60 -7.09
N VAL A 161 10.25 -7.84 -7.80
CA VAL A 161 10.29 -8.32 -9.20
C VAL A 161 10.96 -7.27 -10.10
N ALA A 162 10.58 -6.00 -9.94
CA ALA A 162 11.12 -4.88 -10.71
C ALA A 162 12.64 -4.73 -10.50
N GLU A 163 13.14 -4.87 -9.27
CA GLU A 163 14.57 -4.80 -8.95
C GLU A 163 15.39 -5.81 -9.77
N HIS A 164 14.90 -7.05 -9.86
CA HIS A 164 15.56 -8.12 -10.64
C HIS A 164 15.50 -7.87 -12.15
N ILE A 165 14.37 -7.36 -12.64
CA ILE A 165 14.19 -7.04 -14.06
C ILE A 165 15.02 -5.81 -14.48
N GLN A 166 15.39 -4.93 -13.55
CA GLN A 166 16.17 -3.72 -13.85
C GLN A 166 17.68 -3.94 -13.88
N GLN A 167 18.17 -5.15 -13.58
CA GLN A 167 19.61 -5.43 -13.54
C GLN A 167 20.25 -5.26 -14.92
N HIS A 168 21.20 -4.32 -15.03
CA HIS A 168 21.98 -4.10 -16.25
C HIS A 168 22.89 -5.29 -16.54
N GLY A 169 22.83 -5.82 -17.76
CA GLY A 169 23.67 -6.92 -18.20
C GLY A 169 24.16 -6.79 -19.64
N LEU A 170 25.24 -7.52 -19.93
CA LEU A 170 25.71 -7.77 -21.30
C LEU A 170 24.97 -8.96 -21.89
N LEU A 171 24.71 -8.92 -23.20
CA LEU A 171 24.08 -10.01 -23.92
C LEU A 171 25.08 -11.16 -24.10
N ARG A 172 24.70 -12.39 -23.71
CA ARG A 172 25.53 -13.58 -23.85
C ARG A 172 25.06 -14.40 -25.05
N MET A 173 25.80 -14.34 -26.16
CA MET A 173 25.47 -15.12 -27.35
C MET A 173 26.47 -16.25 -27.56
N SER A 174 25.98 -17.45 -27.84
CA SER A 174 26.84 -18.54 -28.25
C SER A 174 27.22 -18.38 -29.73
N THR A 175 28.51 -18.33 -30.03
CA THR A 175 29.02 -18.36 -31.41
C THR A 175 29.17 -19.79 -31.92
N THR A 176 29.46 -20.73 -31.01
CA THR A 176 29.60 -22.17 -31.23
C THR A 176 29.16 -22.92 -29.97
N PRO A 177 27.88 -23.35 -29.87
CA PRO A 177 27.42 -24.10 -28.70
C PRO A 177 28.18 -25.44 -28.61
N PRO A 178 28.55 -25.92 -27.40
CA PRO A 178 28.14 -25.43 -26.07
C PRO A 178 29.18 -24.59 -25.29
N VAL A 179 30.36 -24.27 -25.84
CA VAL A 179 31.52 -23.92 -24.99
C VAL A 179 31.90 -22.43 -25.00
N ASP A 180 31.68 -21.69 -26.09
CA ASP A 180 32.12 -20.29 -26.15
C ASP A 180 30.92 -19.32 -26.14
N MET A 181 30.74 -18.63 -25.00
CA MET A 181 29.75 -17.58 -24.82
C MET A 181 30.44 -16.24 -25.00
N THR A 182 30.12 -15.54 -26.08
CA THR A 182 30.66 -14.20 -26.32
C THR A 182 29.75 -13.15 -25.69
N LEU A 183 30.34 -12.17 -25.01
CA LEU A 183 29.63 -11.02 -24.45
C LEU A 183 29.49 -9.90 -25.48
N TYR A 184 28.28 -9.36 -25.60
CA TYR A 184 27.95 -8.24 -26.46
C TYR A 184 27.39 -7.09 -25.61
N GLY A 185 27.94 -5.90 -25.80
CA GLY A 185 27.34 -4.65 -25.31
C GLY A 185 26.52 -3.97 -26.41
N ILE A 186 25.94 -2.83 -26.09
CA ILE A 186 25.15 -2.02 -27.03
C ILE A 186 26.07 -1.00 -27.71
N LEU A 187 26.07 -0.93 -29.04
CA LEU A 187 26.83 0.06 -29.82
C LEU A 187 25.94 0.67 -30.90
N PHE A 188 26.28 1.88 -31.37
CA PHE A 188 25.62 2.48 -32.51
C PHE A 188 26.48 2.41 -33.79
N SER A 189 25.80 2.53 -34.92
CA SER A 189 26.38 2.86 -36.21
C SER A 189 25.67 4.09 -36.76
N CYS A 190 26.40 5.01 -37.39
CA CYS A 190 25.79 6.13 -38.10
C CYS A 190 25.81 5.86 -39.60
N ARG A 191 24.74 6.23 -40.29
CA ARG A 191 24.67 6.24 -41.75
C ARG A 191 24.22 7.62 -42.20
N GLU A 192 24.88 8.15 -43.22
CA GLU A 192 24.41 9.35 -43.90
C GLU A 192 23.11 9.04 -44.63
N VAL A 193 22.08 9.86 -44.42
CA VAL A 193 20.84 9.76 -45.16
C VAL A 193 20.99 10.63 -46.42
N PRO A 194 21.00 10.04 -47.63
CA PRO A 194 21.15 10.82 -48.85
C PRO A 194 19.97 11.78 -48.97
N THR A 195 20.23 13.08 -49.00
CA THR A 195 19.22 14.15 -49.18
C THR A 195 18.64 14.21 -50.61
N ALA A 196 18.97 13.21 -51.45
CA ALA A 196 18.68 13.15 -52.87
C ALA A 196 17.24 12.69 -53.16
N ALA A 197 16.26 13.57 -52.93
CA ALA A 197 14.92 13.44 -53.52
C ALA A 197 14.16 14.77 -53.67
N VAL A 198 14.64 15.89 -53.15
CA VAL A 198 14.00 17.20 -53.34
C VAL A 198 14.90 18.03 -54.26
N GLY A 199 14.43 18.32 -55.48
CA GLY A 199 15.13 19.13 -56.49
C GLY A 199 15.28 20.61 -56.13
N ALA A 200 15.66 20.91 -54.89
CA ALA A 200 15.89 22.25 -54.39
C ALA A 200 17.41 22.47 -54.24
N ALA A 201 17.89 23.58 -54.79
CA ALA A 201 19.28 24.01 -54.74
C ALA A 201 19.83 23.93 -53.31
N VAL A 202 20.70 22.95 -53.06
CA VAL A 202 21.39 22.79 -51.77
C VAL A 202 22.46 23.88 -51.68
N SER A 203 22.25 24.84 -50.77
CA SER A 203 23.32 25.73 -50.29
C SER A 203 24.45 24.87 -49.70
N GLU A 204 25.71 25.25 -49.99
CA GLU A 204 26.92 24.49 -49.68
C GLU A 204 27.19 24.24 -48.18
N GLU A 205 26.31 24.72 -47.28
CA GLU A 205 26.38 24.54 -45.82
C GLU A 205 25.36 23.54 -45.25
N SER A 206 24.71 22.74 -46.12
CA SER A 206 23.71 21.76 -45.69
C SER A 206 24.35 20.59 -44.94
N SER A 207 24.21 20.59 -43.61
CA SER A 207 24.57 19.44 -42.75
C SER A 207 23.81 18.18 -43.20
N VAL A 208 24.54 17.12 -43.54
CA VAL A 208 23.94 15.84 -43.94
C VAL A 208 23.32 15.18 -42.70
N PRO A 209 22.01 14.86 -42.70
CA PRO A 209 21.41 14.18 -41.56
C PRO A 209 22.00 12.78 -41.39
N LEU A 210 22.44 12.48 -40.16
CA LEU A 210 22.94 11.17 -39.77
C LEU A 210 21.83 10.36 -39.12
N GLN A 211 21.58 9.16 -39.64
CA GLN A 211 20.74 8.16 -39.01
C GLN A 211 21.58 7.32 -38.05
N VAL A 212 21.22 7.33 -36.77
CA VAL A 212 21.85 6.52 -35.73
C VAL A 212 21.11 5.19 -35.63
N ARG A 213 21.84 4.07 -35.59
CA ARG A 213 21.26 2.74 -35.39
C ARG A 213 22.02 1.95 -34.33
N TRP A 214 21.32 1.56 -33.28
CA TRP A 214 21.79 0.76 -32.17
C TRP A 214 21.72 -0.74 -32.46
N GLN A 215 22.75 -1.48 -32.06
CA GLN A 215 22.88 -2.92 -32.26
C GLN A 215 23.79 -3.58 -31.21
N PRO A 216 23.61 -4.88 -30.92
CA PRO A 216 24.57 -5.66 -30.13
C PRO A 216 25.95 -5.69 -30.81
N SER A 217 27.02 -5.50 -30.04
CA SER A 217 28.40 -5.52 -30.53
C SER A 217 29.37 -6.10 -29.52
N LYS A 218 30.24 -7.00 -30.00
CA LYS A 218 31.37 -7.54 -29.21
C LYS A 218 32.38 -6.48 -28.76
N ARG A 219 32.40 -5.33 -29.45
CA ARG A 219 33.32 -4.22 -29.18
C ARG A 219 32.82 -3.28 -28.09
N SER A 220 31.53 -3.35 -27.76
CA SER A 220 30.94 -2.50 -26.73
C SER A 220 30.94 -3.19 -25.38
N ARG A 221 30.97 -2.35 -24.35
CA ARG A 221 30.87 -2.69 -22.94
C ARG A 221 29.77 -1.88 -22.24
N TYR A 222 28.83 -1.34 -23.01
CA TYR A 222 27.62 -0.74 -22.47
C TYR A 222 26.56 -1.82 -22.26
N ALA A 223 26.21 -2.05 -21.00
CA ALA A 223 25.14 -2.91 -20.56
C ALA A 223 23.81 -2.17 -20.59
N GLY A 224 22.76 -2.89 -21.00
CA GLY A 224 21.38 -2.45 -20.93
C GLY A 224 20.60 -3.28 -19.92
N THR A 225 19.46 -2.76 -19.49
CA THR A 225 18.46 -3.58 -18.79
C THR A 225 17.83 -4.58 -19.78
N PRO A 226 17.21 -5.68 -19.30
CA PRO A 226 16.37 -6.56 -20.11
C PRO A 226 15.44 -5.83 -21.09
N LEU A 227 14.86 -4.70 -20.67
CA LEU A 227 13.98 -3.89 -21.52
C LEU A 227 14.72 -3.26 -22.72
N HIS A 228 15.97 -2.80 -22.55
CA HIS A 228 16.78 -2.32 -23.68
C HIS A 228 16.99 -3.42 -24.72
N TRP A 229 17.30 -4.64 -24.26
CA TRP A 229 17.55 -5.78 -25.11
C TRP A 229 16.29 -6.25 -25.84
N ALA A 230 15.15 -6.31 -25.16
CA ALA A 230 13.85 -6.63 -25.76
C ALA A 230 13.47 -5.60 -26.85
N VAL A 231 13.69 -4.31 -26.59
CA VAL A 231 13.44 -3.23 -27.56
C VAL A 231 14.37 -3.36 -28.77
N LEU A 232 15.67 -3.60 -28.56
CA LEU A 232 16.63 -3.80 -29.66
C LEU A 232 16.27 -5.00 -30.53
N ALA A 233 15.77 -6.07 -29.93
CA ALA A 233 15.31 -7.27 -30.63
C ALA A 233 13.93 -7.11 -31.28
N ARG A 234 13.20 -6.02 -30.98
CA ARG A 234 11.80 -5.80 -31.36
C ARG A 234 10.88 -6.93 -30.85
N ALA A 235 11.19 -7.49 -29.68
CA ALA A 235 10.42 -8.54 -29.04
C ALA A 235 9.20 -7.94 -28.32
N HIS A 236 8.13 -7.64 -29.07
CA HIS A 236 6.97 -6.89 -28.55
C HIS A 236 6.32 -7.52 -27.32
N ASP A 237 6.16 -8.85 -27.30
CA ASP A 237 5.57 -9.56 -26.16
C ASP A 237 6.42 -9.41 -24.91
N THR A 238 7.75 -9.49 -25.05
CA THR A 238 8.70 -9.30 -23.95
C THR A 238 8.76 -7.85 -23.49
N VAL A 239 8.69 -6.89 -24.41
CA VAL A 239 8.60 -5.45 -24.06
C VAL A 239 7.37 -5.22 -23.19
N ARG A 240 6.20 -5.68 -23.62
CA ARG A 240 4.95 -5.57 -22.86
C ARG A 240 5.06 -6.24 -21.49
N PHE A 241 5.53 -7.49 -21.47
CA PHE A 241 5.70 -8.28 -20.26
C PHE A 241 6.61 -7.60 -19.23
N LEU A 242 7.78 -7.12 -19.64
CA LEU A 242 8.74 -6.48 -18.73
C LEU A 242 8.14 -5.20 -18.10
N VAL A 243 7.45 -4.38 -18.89
CA VAL A 243 6.83 -3.13 -18.42
C VAL A 243 5.66 -3.40 -17.48
N GLU A 244 4.77 -4.34 -17.82
CA GLU A 244 3.67 -4.77 -16.94
C GLU A 244 4.16 -5.21 -15.55
N HIS A 245 5.39 -5.73 -15.47
CA HIS A 245 6.03 -6.22 -14.24
C HIS A 245 7.04 -5.26 -13.58
N GLY A 246 7.10 -3.97 -13.96
CA GLY A 246 7.91 -3.00 -13.21
C GLY A 246 9.21 -2.54 -13.87
N ALA A 247 9.48 -2.93 -15.11
CA ALA A 247 10.70 -2.48 -15.79
C ALA A 247 10.71 -0.95 -15.95
N ASP A 248 11.76 -0.30 -15.44
CA ASP A 248 11.94 1.14 -15.59
C ASP A 248 12.29 1.49 -17.05
N CYS A 249 11.37 2.23 -17.68
CA CYS A 249 11.48 2.68 -19.07
C CYS A 249 12.37 3.93 -19.22
N SER A 250 12.72 4.57 -18.10
CA SER A 250 13.61 5.74 -18.06
C SER A 250 15.06 5.39 -17.74
N ALA A 251 15.32 4.13 -17.35
CA ALA A 251 16.68 3.65 -17.11
C ALA A 251 17.52 3.78 -18.39
N GLY A 252 18.68 4.42 -18.29
CA GLY A 252 19.66 4.46 -19.38
C GLY A 252 20.65 3.30 -19.34
N LEU A 253 21.64 3.34 -20.21
CA LEU A 253 22.73 2.37 -20.24
C LEU A 253 23.75 2.59 -19.10
N LYS A 254 24.52 1.54 -18.81
CA LYS A 254 25.69 1.61 -17.91
C LYS A 254 26.91 1.02 -18.60
N ALA A 255 28.07 1.61 -18.39
CA ALA A 255 29.32 0.95 -18.75
C ALA A 255 29.61 -0.14 -17.71
N VAL A 256 30.11 -1.30 -18.16
CA VAL A 256 30.49 -2.44 -17.29
C VAL A 256 31.82 -3.05 -17.76
N THR A 257 32.53 -3.72 -16.86
CA THR A 257 33.69 -4.55 -17.25
C THR A 257 33.21 -5.86 -17.90
N ASN A 258 34.16 -6.69 -18.38
CA ASN A 258 33.83 -8.03 -18.91
C ASN A 258 33.12 -8.91 -17.87
N ASP A 259 33.39 -8.68 -16.58
CA ASP A 259 32.81 -9.44 -15.49
C ASP A 259 31.46 -8.87 -15.04
N GLY A 260 30.96 -7.81 -15.69
CA GLY A 260 29.73 -7.11 -15.33
C GLY A 260 29.90 -6.12 -14.17
N ALA A 261 31.11 -5.96 -13.62
CA ALA A 261 31.39 -5.00 -12.56
C ALA A 261 31.38 -3.56 -13.08
N ALA A 262 31.18 -2.59 -12.19
CA ALA A 262 31.36 -1.19 -12.53
C ALA A 262 32.79 -0.96 -13.07
N PRO A 263 32.95 -0.19 -14.15
CA PRO A 263 34.26 0.05 -14.75
C PRO A 263 35.12 0.92 -13.84
N ASP A 264 36.42 0.63 -13.79
CA ASP A 264 37.40 1.61 -13.32
C ASP A 264 37.29 2.89 -14.18
N ALA A 265 37.63 4.05 -13.60
CA ALA A 265 37.43 5.36 -14.23
C ALA A 265 37.98 5.45 -15.67
N GLN A 266 39.01 4.67 -16.04
CA GLN A 266 39.56 4.63 -17.40
C GLN A 266 38.64 3.98 -18.46
N LEU A 267 37.70 3.10 -18.08
CA LEU A 267 36.80 2.43 -19.05
C LEU A 267 35.59 3.28 -19.43
N ALA A 268 35.23 4.27 -18.62
CA ALA A 268 34.15 5.21 -18.89
C ALA A 268 34.58 6.24 -19.95
N MET A 269 34.82 5.80 -21.19
CA MET A 269 35.13 6.70 -22.31
C MET A 269 33.95 7.63 -22.65
N CYS A 270 32.73 7.31 -22.19
CA CYS A 270 31.55 8.13 -22.37
C CYS A 270 31.06 8.66 -21.02
N ASP A 271 30.64 9.92 -21.01
CA ASP A 271 29.97 10.55 -19.90
C ASP A 271 28.73 9.72 -19.50
N GLN A 272 28.64 9.31 -18.23
CA GLN A 272 27.50 8.56 -17.71
C GLN A 272 26.17 9.32 -17.91
N LYS A 273 26.22 10.65 -18.02
CA LYS A 273 25.05 11.46 -18.37
C LYS A 273 24.53 11.16 -19.78
N VAL A 274 25.43 10.89 -20.73
CA VAL A 274 25.07 10.46 -22.10
C VAL A 274 24.52 9.05 -22.08
N LEU A 275 25.13 8.13 -21.33
CA LEU A 275 24.60 6.77 -21.20
C LEU A 275 23.22 6.74 -20.52
N GLY A 276 23.02 7.61 -19.53
CA GLY A 276 21.76 7.79 -18.81
C GLY A 276 20.61 8.28 -19.69
N SER A 277 20.88 9.00 -20.78
CA SER A 277 19.84 9.46 -21.72
C SER A 277 19.46 8.43 -22.78
N LEU A 278 20.21 7.33 -22.90
CA LEU A 278 19.95 6.26 -23.86
C LEU A 278 18.92 5.28 -23.29
N THR A 279 17.68 5.75 -23.14
CA THR A 279 16.57 4.93 -22.66
C THR A 279 16.08 3.93 -23.73
N PRO A 280 15.33 2.89 -23.36
CA PRO A 280 14.72 1.98 -24.34
C PRO A 280 13.86 2.72 -25.38
N ALA A 281 13.06 3.69 -24.95
CA ALA A 281 12.25 4.51 -25.87
C ALA A 281 13.11 5.30 -26.86
N ARG A 282 14.21 5.92 -26.39
CA ARG A 282 15.13 6.65 -27.26
C ARG A 282 15.76 5.73 -28.30
N MET A 283 16.19 4.55 -27.89
CA MET A 283 16.79 3.57 -28.80
C MET A 283 15.80 3.04 -29.83
N ALA A 284 14.54 2.80 -29.44
CA ALA A 284 13.47 2.42 -30.37
C ALA A 284 13.25 3.49 -31.45
N ALA A 285 13.21 4.76 -31.03
CA ALA A 285 13.05 5.91 -31.93
C ALA A 285 14.23 6.07 -32.89
N ASP A 286 15.47 6.02 -32.38
CA ASP A 286 16.67 6.09 -33.22
C ASP A 286 16.72 4.93 -34.23
N ASN A 287 16.31 3.72 -33.83
CA ASN A 287 16.22 2.55 -34.72
C ASN A 287 14.98 2.54 -35.64
N GLU A 288 14.18 3.60 -35.68
CA GLU A 288 12.93 3.73 -36.45
C GLU A 288 11.99 2.52 -36.24
N SER A 289 11.97 2.00 -35.01
CA SER A 289 11.20 0.82 -34.63
C SER A 289 9.83 1.24 -34.10
N HIS A 290 9.05 1.91 -34.95
CA HIS A 290 7.77 2.54 -34.56
C HIS A 290 6.80 1.58 -33.88
N GLY A 291 6.63 0.35 -34.40
CA GLY A 291 5.76 -0.64 -33.75
C GLY A 291 6.22 -1.04 -32.34
N THR A 292 7.53 -1.11 -32.11
CA THR A 292 8.08 -1.38 -30.78
C THR A 292 7.89 -0.18 -29.84
N LEU A 293 8.02 1.04 -30.36
CA LEU A 293 7.77 2.27 -29.60
C LEU A 293 6.30 2.37 -29.18
N GLU A 294 5.35 2.11 -30.08
CA GLU A 294 3.92 2.09 -29.76
C GLU A 294 3.55 1.04 -28.69
N VAL A 295 4.18 -0.13 -28.74
CA VAL A 295 3.99 -1.17 -27.71
C VAL A 295 4.53 -0.70 -26.37
N LEU A 296 5.72 -0.11 -26.35
CA LEU A 296 6.35 0.44 -25.15
C LEU A 296 5.49 1.54 -24.52
N GLU A 297 5.07 2.53 -25.31
CA GLU A 297 4.23 3.65 -24.84
C GLU A 297 2.90 3.17 -24.28
N ARG A 298 2.23 2.22 -24.95
CA ARG A 298 0.98 1.64 -24.48
C ARG A 298 1.16 0.86 -23.17
N ALA A 299 2.25 0.10 -23.05
CA ALA A 299 2.54 -0.65 -21.84
C ALA A 299 2.87 0.27 -20.66
N VAL A 300 3.62 1.36 -20.88
CA VAL A 300 3.91 2.38 -19.87
C VAL A 300 2.64 3.05 -19.38
N ALA A 301 1.77 3.50 -20.30
CA ALA A 301 0.50 4.12 -19.94
C ALA A 301 -0.41 3.16 -19.13
N ALA A 302 -0.43 1.87 -19.48
CA ALA A 302 -1.18 0.86 -18.73
C ALA A 302 -0.62 0.63 -17.32
N GLN A 303 0.71 0.63 -17.16
CA GLN A 303 1.37 0.49 -15.87
C GLN A 303 1.11 1.72 -14.97
N GLU A 304 1.20 2.93 -15.53
CA GLU A 304 0.90 4.18 -14.82
C GLU A 304 -0.56 4.23 -14.37
N ALA A 305 -1.51 3.82 -15.23
CA ALA A 305 -2.92 3.72 -14.88
C ALA A 305 -3.15 2.76 -13.70
N ARG A 306 -2.53 1.57 -13.72
CA ARG A 306 -2.62 0.60 -12.62
C ARG A 306 -2.05 1.16 -11.31
N ARG A 307 -0.91 1.87 -11.35
CA ARG A 307 -0.34 2.53 -10.17
C ARG A 307 -1.28 3.60 -9.62
N ALA A 308 -1.88 4.41 -10.49
CA ALA A 308 -2.85 5.43 -10.08
C ALA A 308 -4.11 4.81 -9.44
N ASP A 309 -4.62 3.69 -9.96
CA ASP A 309 -5.73 2.96 -9.36
C ASP A 309 -5.37 2.39 -7.98
N GLU A 310 -4.18 1.80 -7.82
CA GLU A 310 -3.65 1.34 -6.53
C GLU A 310 -3.53 2.51 -5.52
N GLU A 311 -2.93 3.64 -5.91
CA GLU A 311 -2.80 4.84 -5.07
C GLU A 311 -4.16 5.41 -4.66
N ALA A 312 -5.11 5.49 -5.60
CA ALA A 312 -6.47 5.93 -5.31
C ALA A 312 -7.16 5.00 -4.31
N PHE A 313 -6.90 3.69 -4.38
CA PHE A 313 -7.43 2.71 -3.45
C PHE A 313 -6.87 2.91 -2.04
N PHE A 314 -5.55 3.13 -1.90
CA PHE A 314 -4.93 3.45 -0.61
C PHE A 314 -5.55 4.69 0.03
N ILE A 315 -5.75 5.76 -0.74
CA ILE A 315 -6.38 7.00 -0.26
C ILE A 315 -7.81 6.72 0.24
N MET A 316 -8.58 5.91 -0.47
CA MET A 316 -9.95 5.55 -0.07
C MET A 316 -9.98 4.68 1.18
N LEU A 317 -9.07 3.70 1.28
CA LEU A 317 -8.96 2.82 2.44
C LEU A 317 -8.52 3.59 3.69
N GLU A 318 -7.58 4.53 3.57
CA GLU A 318 -7.16 5.40 4.69
C GLU A 318 -8.31 6.31 5.15
N LYS A 319 -9.13 6.84 4.23
CA LYS A 319 -10.35 7.57 4.59
C LYS A 319 -11.35 6.70 5.35
N ARG A 320 -11.53 5.44 4.95
CA ARG A 320 -12.42 4.48 5.64
C ARG A 320 -11.91 4.17 7.05
N LEU A 321 -10.62 3.84 7.19
CA LEU A 321 -9.96 3.64 8.48
C LEU A 321 -10.12 4.84 9.41
N ARG A 322 -10.00 6.05 8.86
CA ARG A 322 -10.22 7.29 9.60
C ARG A 322 -11.66 7.45 10.07
N ARG A 323 -12.64 7.27 9.17
CA ARG A 323 -14.07 7.36 9.53
C ARG A 323 -14.45 6.38 10.62
N ARG A 324 -14.04 5.11 10.49
CA ARG A 324 -14.28 4.07 11.51
C ARG A 324 -13.70 4.42 12.86
N ARG A 325 -12.47 4.93 12.90
CA ARG A 325 -11.87 5.40 14.15
C ARG A 325 -12.64 6.56 14.76
N GLU A 326 -13.05 7.54 13.95
CA GLU A 326 -13.85 8.69 14.41
C GLU A 326 -15.23 8.24 14.92
N GLU A 327 -15.89 7.29 14.25
CA GLU A 327 -17.17 6.70 14.67
C GLU A 327 -17.04 5.89 15.97
N TYR A 328 -16.00 5.05 16.09
CA TYR A 328 -15.69 4.31 17.31
C TYR A 328 -15.48 5.24 18.50
N LEU A 329 -14.65 6.27 18.34
CA LEU A 329 -14.38 7.25 19.39
C LEU A 329 -15.66 8.01 19.78
N ARG A 330 -16.48 8.39 18.80
CA ARG A 330 -17.77 9.05 19.07
C ARG A 330 -18.70 8.14 19.87
N ARG A 331 -18.88 6.88 19.47
CA ARG A 331 -19.71 5.91 20.20
C ARG A 331 -19.20 5.67 21.61
N PHE A 332 -17.88 5.59 21.76
CA PHE A 332 -17.23 5.44 23.06
C PHE A 332 -17.50 6.64 23.99
N GLU A 333 -17.35 7.87 23.47
CA GLU A 333 -17.69 9.10 24.20
C GLU A 333 -19.18 9.18 24.57
N GLU A 334 -20.07 8.78 23.66
CA GLU A 334 -21.51 8.73 23.88
C GLU A 334 -21.89 7.72 24.98
N ALA A 335 -21.33 6.49 24.94
CA ALA A 335 -21.56 5.47 25.96
C ALA A 335 -21.06 5.92 27.34
N ARG A 336 -19.87 6.52 27.40
CA ARG A 336 -19.34 7.11 28.64
C ARG A 336 -20.23 8.21 29.20
N ALA A 337 -20.75 9.09 28.33
CA ALA A 337 -21.64 10.17 28.74
C ALA A 337 -23.00 9.63 29.22
N GLN A 338 -23.52 8.57 28.60
CA GLN A 338 -24.74 7.91 29.03
C GLN A 338 -24.58 7.30 30.43
N ARG A 339 -23.48 6.57 30.68
CA ARG A 339 -23.21 5.97 31.99
C ARG A 339 -23.00 6.99 33.10
N LEU A 340 -22.41 8.14 32.80
CA LEU A 340 -22.34 9.25 33.75
C LEU A 340 -23.73 9.81 34.07
N ARG A 341 -24.64 9.91 33.08
CA ARG A 341 -26.04 10.33 33.31
C ARG A 341 -26.80 9.30 34.14
N GLU A 342 -26.69 8.02 33.81
CA GLU A 342 -27.32 6.93 34.56
C GLU A 342 -26.82 6.88 36.01
N ALA A 343 -25.53 7.09 36.25
CA ALA A 343 -24.97 7.18 37.60
C ALA A 343 -25.39 8.46 38.37
N GLU A 344 -25.61 9.58 37.68
CA GLU A 344 -26.19 10.79 38.29
C GLU A 344 -27.68 10.61 38.61
N GLU A 345 -28.44 9.97 37.73
CA GLU A 345 -29.86 9.67 37.92
C GLU A 345 -30.06 8.65 39.05
N ALA A 346 -29.24 7.59 39.10
CA ALA A 346 -29.24 6.64 40.22
C ALA A 346 -28.95 7.31 41.56
N ARG A 347 -27.95 8.21 41.62
CA ARG A 347 -27.65 8.99 42.84
C ARG A 347 -28.77 9.93 43.24
N ARG A 348 -29.53 10.48 42.29
CA ARG A 348 -30.72 11.31 42.59
C ARG A 348 -31.87 10.46 43.11
N ALA A 349 -32.13 9.31 42.50
CA ALA A 349 -33.16 8.38 42.95
C ALA A 349 -32.87 7.86 44.37
N GLU A 350 -31.62 7.49 44.68
CA GLU A 350 -31.21 7.09 46.04
C GLU A 350 -31.41 8.22 47.07
N ALA A 351 -31.20 9.48 46.68
CA ALA A 351 -31.43 10.63 47.55
C ALA A 351 -32.93 10.88 47.78
N GLU A 352 -33.76 10.77 46.75
CA GLU A 352 -35.22 10.89 46.84
C GLU A 352 -35.83 9.76 47.68
N GLU A 353 -35.38 8.51 47.49
CA GLU A 353 -35.79 7.37 48.34
C GLU A 353 -35.37 7.56 49.81
N GLY A 354 -34.21 8.16 50.06
CA GLY A 354 -33.75 8.52 51.39
C GLY A 354 -34.61 9.60 52.06
N GLU A 355 -35.01 10.63 51.31
CA GLU A 355 -35.90 11.69 51.80
C GLU A 355 -37.33 11.19 52.06
N GLU A 356 -37.88 10.34 51.18
CA GLU A 356 -39.20 9.72 51.38
C GLU A 356 -39.22 8.77 52.58
N ALA A 357 -38.12 8.03 52.81
CA ALA A 357 -37.98 7.19 54.00
C ALA A 357 -37.98 8.03 55.28
N GLU A 358 -37.22 9.13 55.32
CA GLU A 358 -37.20 10.06 56.46
C GLU A 358 -38.56 10.74 56.71
N GLU A 359 -39.31 11.13 55.66
CA GLU A 359 -40.64 11.73 55.80
C GLU A 359 -41.69 10.70 56.28
N SER A 360 -41.55 9.44 55.87
CA SER A 360 -42.42 8.34 56.33
C SER A 360 -42.18 7.98 57.81
N ASP A 361 -40.93 8.03 58.28
CA ASP A 361 -40.58 7.80 59.69
C ASP A 361 -41.03 8.96 60.59
N LEU A 362 -41.01 10.21 60.10
CA LEU A 362 -41.48 11.39 60.84
C LEU A 362 -43.02 11.51 60.92
N SER A 363 -43.77 10.84 60.04
CA SER A 363 -45.24 10.83 60.06
C SER A 363 -45.86 9.61 60.78
N GLY A 364 -45.02 8.66 61.21
CA GLY A 364 -45.41 7.42 61.89
C GLY A 364 -45.51 7.51 63.42
N GLU A 365 -45.03 8.58 64.05
CA GLU A 365 -44.99 8.76 65.51
C GLU A 365 -46.09 9.70 66.04
N ASP A 366 -47.36 9.41 65.82
CA ASP A 366 -48.44 10.19 66.45
C ASP A 366 -49.76 9.41 66.64
N LYS A 367 -49.69 8.20 67.21
CA LYS A 367 -50.86 7.47 67.72
C LYS A 367 -50.52 6.68 68.98
N ASN A 368 -50.33 7.37 70.10
CA ASN A 368 -50.41 6.75 71.41
C ASN A 368 -51.29 7.57 72.36
N ASP A 369 -52.24 6.85 72.93
CA ASP A 369 -52.99 7.11 74.15
C ASP A 369 -54.19 8.08 74.09
N SER A 370 -55.36 7.46 73.84
CA SER A 370 -56.68 8.03 74.08
C SER A 370 -57.21 7.43 75.39
N GLY A 371 -57.40 8.27 76.43
CA GLY A 371 -57.92 7.81 77.71
C GLY A 371 -58.35 8.92 78.66
N SER A 372 -59.67 9.11 78.78
CA SER A 372 -60.43 9.72 79.91
C SER A 372 -60.21 11.22 80.18
N GLU A 373 -61.17 12.09 79.87
CA GLU A 373 -62.38 12.47 80.64
C GLU A 373 -62.21 13.73 81.51
N ASN A 374 -63.14 14.66 81.28
CA ASN A 374 -63.74 15.61 82.24
C ASN A 374 -63.13 17.02 82.46
N ILE A 375 -63.91 17.99 81.94
CA ILE A 375 -64.59 19.07 82.69
C ILE A 375 -63.86 20.42 82.93
N ASP A 376 -64.65 21.45 82.61
CA ASP A 376 -64.72 22.84 83.09
C ASP A 376 -63.73 23.93 82.62
N THR A 377 -64.25 24.71 81.66
CA THR A 377 -64.63 26.14 81.75
C THR A 377 -63.82 27.13 82.60
N GLY A 378 -63.64 28.31 81.98
CA GLY A 378 -63.31 29.60 82.59
C GLY A 378 -62.23 30.28 81.77
N GLU A 379 -62.57 31.20 80.87
CA GLU A 379 -62.59 32.66 81.15
C GLU A 379 -61.20 33.14 81.59
N GLU A 380 -60.55 34.14 81.02
CA GLU A 380 -60.99 35.30 80.25
C GLU A 380 -59.70 36.03 79.80
N ASP A 381 -59.88 37.13 79.07
CA ASP A 381 -58.96 38.25 78.90
C ASP A 381 -58.09 38.31 77.63
N GLU A 382 -58.72 38.98 76.67
CA GLU A 382 -58.19 39.93 75.70
C GLU A 382 -57.08 40.86 76.22
N GLU A 383 -56.30 41.37 75.26
CA GLU A 383 -55.75 42.74 75.11
C GLU A 383 -54.39 42.58 74.40
N ALA A 384 -54.15 43.00 73.16
CA ALA A 384 -54.37 44.27 72.45
C ALA A 384 -52.99 44.80 71.98
N ASP A 385 -52.97 45.18 70.70
CA ASP A 385 -52.14 46.20 70.04
C ASP A 385 -50.60 46.14 70.05
N GLY A 386 -50.04 46.19 68.84
CA GLY A 386 -48.64 46.50 68.55
C GLY A 386 -48.15 45.96 67.22
#